data_AF-A0A2V9ZRX1-F1
#
_entry.id   AF-A0A2V9ZRX1-F1
#
_cell.length_a   1.000
_cell.length_b   1.000
_cell.length_c   1.000
_cell.angle_alpha   90.00
_cell.angle_beta   90.00
_cell.angle_gamma   90.00
#
_symmetry.space_group_name_H-M   'P 1'
#
loop_
_entity.id
_entity.type
_entity.pdbx_description
1 polymer ?
#
loop_
_entity_poly.entity_id
_entity_poly.type
_entity_poly.pdbx_seq_one_letter_code
_entity_poly.pdbx_strand_id
1 'polypeptide(L)'
;MSGKKKRRWVAKVKTDSTHPPAGLFTKSAATIARTLASKKVSPKGPGSGMRMLTYFINRAGRGLSAQRRAELEKAQSLLSKRTHPERRSGKRTLAA
;
A
#
# COMPACT_ATOMS: atom_id res chain seq x y z
N MET A 1 33.80 -30.26 6.08
CA MET A 1 33.70 -28.84 6.50
C MET A 1 32.25 -28.37 6.38
N SER A 2 31.43 -28.55 7.41
CA SER A 2 30.03 -28.07 7.41
C SER A 2 30.01 -26.57 7.73
N GLY A 3 29.94 -25.73 6.69
CA GLY A 3 29.88 -24.28 6.86
C GLY A 3 28.58 -23.88 7.56
N LYS A 4 28.67 -23.34 8.79
CA LYS A 4 27.52 -22.81 9.53
C LYS A 4 26.78 -21.81 8.62
N LYS A 5 25.54 -22.15 8.21
CA LYS A 5 24.70 -21.29 7.36
C LYS A 5 24.60 -19.90 8.01
N LYS A 6 25.20 -18.89 7.37
CA LYS A 6 25.16 -17.49 7.85
C LYS A 6 23.70 -17.09 8.06
N ARG A 7 23.32 -16.79 9.31
CA ARG A 7 21.95 -16.36 9.69
C ARG A 7 21.67 -14.99 9.07
N ARG A 8 21.21 -14.96 7.82
CA ARG A 8 20.87 -13.70 7.15
C ARG A 8 19.59 -13.15 7.79
N TRP A 9 19.63 -11.91 8.29
CA TRP A 9 18.48 -11.23 8.90
C TRP A 9 17.23 -11.27 8.00
N VAL A 10 17.42 -11.16 6.68
CA VAL A 10 16.35 -11.22 5.67
C VAL A 10 15.53 -12.52 5.72
N ALA A 11 16.12 -13.64 6.14
CA ALA A 11 15.41 -14.92 6.23
C ALA A 11 14.31 -14.93 7.31
N LYS A 12 14.31 -13.94 8.22
CA LYS A 12 13.30 -13.78 9.26
C LYS A 12 12.20 -12.78 8.89
N VAL A 13 12.33 -12.05 7.78
CA VAL A 13 11.38 -11.00 7.41
C VAL A 13 10.17 -11.63 6.71
N LYS A 14 9.08 -11.82 7.46
CA LYS A 14 7.78 -12.31 6.95
C LYS A 14 6.79 -11.17 6.66
N THR A 15 7.30 -10.01 6.25
CA THR A 15 6.46 -8.82 6.09
C THR A 15 5.47 -9.00 4.95
N ASP A 16 4.21 -9.27 5.30
CA ASP A 16 3.05 -9.09 4.45
C ASP A 16 2.64 -7.60 4.51
N SER A 17 2.61 -6.93 3.37
CA SER A 17 2.26 -5.50 3.30
C SER A 17 0.96 -5.26 2.55
N THR A 18 0.83 -5.77 1.33
CA THR A 18 -0.35 -5.54 0.49
C THR A 18 -0.40 -6.55 -0.66
N HIS A 19 -1.57 -7.12 -0.89
CA HIS A 19 -1.83 -8.14 -1.92
C HIS A 19 -3.02 -7.74 -2.81
N PRO A 20 -2.81 -6.86 -3.80
CA PRO A 20 -3.88 -6.47 -4.73
C PRO A 20 -4.35 -7.68 -5.55
N PRO A 21 -5.66 -7.90 -5.74
CA PRO A 21 -6.14 -8.90 -6.68
C PRO A 21 -5.70 -8.56 -8.11
N ALA A 22 -5.56 -9.59 -8.95
CA ALA A 22 -5.16 -9.42 -10.34
C ALA A 22 -6.10 -8.45 -11.07
N GLY A 23 -5.50 -7.54 -11.86
CA GLY A 23 -6.26 -6.52 -12.60
C GLY A 23 -6.85 -5.40 -11.74
N LEU A 24 -6.53 -5.27 -10.44
CA LEU A 24 -7.07 -4.17 -9.62
C LEU A 24 -6.78 -2.80 -10.26
N PHE A 25 -5.55 -2.58 -10.72
CA PHE A 25 -5.12 -1.27 -11.25
C PHE A 25 -5.71 -0.90 -12.61
N THR A 26 -6.44 -1.82 -13.27
CA THR A 26 -7.20 -1.50 -14.49
C THR A 26 -8.63 -1.04 -14.18
N LYS A 27 -9.10 -1.21 -12.92
CA LYS A 27 -10.42 -0.78 -12.48
C LYS A 27 -10.51 0.74 -12.27
N SER A 28 -11.69 1.21 -11.91
CA SER A 28 -11.93 2.62 -11.60
C SER A 28 -11.22 3.06 -10.32
N ALA A 29 -10.93 4.36 -10.22
CA ALA A 29 -10.26 4.99 -9.09
C ALA A 29 -10.95 4.69 -7.75
N ALA A 30 -12.29 4.73 -7.74
CA ALA A 30 -13.08 4.48 -6.55
C ALA A 30 -12.92 3.04 -6.02
N THR A 31 -12.89 2.07 -6.93
CA THR A 31 -12.68 0.65 -6.63
C THR A 31 -11.27 0.40 -6.11
N ILE A 32 -10.25 0.92 -6.80
CA ILE A 32 -8.85 0.83 -6.37
C ILE A 32 -8.68 1.37 -4.95
N ALA A 33 -9.16 2.60 -4.70
CA ALA A 33 -9.05 3.24 -3.41
C ALA A 33 -9.84 2.52 -2.30
N ARG A 34 -10.96 1.85 -2.62
CA ARG A 34 -11.76 1.12 -1.62
C ARG A 34 -11.07 -0.19 -1.25
N THR A 35 -10.60 -0.91 -2.26
CA THR A 35 -9.90 -2.19 -2.10
C THR A 35 -8.59 -2.02 -1.34
N LEU A 36 -7.77 -1.03 -1.71
CA LEU A 36 -6.49 -0.77 -1.04
C LEU A 36 -6.63 -0.20 0.39
N ALA A 37 -7.78 0.40 0.72
CA ALA A 37 -8.07 0.83 2.09
C ALA A 37 -8.43 -0.34 3.03
N SER A 38 -8.82 -1.49 2.49
CA SER A 38 -9.22 -2.64 3.30
C SER A 38 -8.01 -3.34 3.91
N LYS A 39 -8.07 -3.67 5.21
CA LYS A 39 -7.07 -4.50 5.89
C LYS A 39 -6.93 -5.91 5.29
N LYS A 40 -7.96 -6.40 4.58
CA LYS A 40 -7.90 -7.69 3.88
C LYS A 40 -6.86 -7.67 2.76
N VAL A 41 -6.74 -6.54 2.06
CA VAL A 41 -5.82 -6.38 0.93
C VAL A 41 -4.53 -5.70 1.35
N SER A 42 -4.61 -4.77 2.30
CA SER A 42 -3.49 -4.02 2.86
C SER A 42 -3.40 -4.28 4.36
N PRO A 43 -2.83 -5.42 4.82
CA PRO A 43 -2.80 -5.77 6.25
C PRO A 43 -2.21 -4.70 7.16
N LYS A 44 -1.23 -3.94 6.66
CA LYS A 44 -0.61 -2.81 7.37
C LYS A 44 -1.42 -1.51 7.30
N GLY A 45 -2.65 -1.60 6.80
CA GLY A 45 -3.58 -0.50 6.63
C GLY A 45 -3.37 0.32 5.37
N PRO A 46 -4.19 1.36 5.19
CA PRO A 46 -4.27 2.12 3.94
C PRO A 46 -2.95 2.76 3.47
N GLY A 47 -2.05 3.10 4.40
CA GLY A 47 -0.72 3.62 4.06
C GLY A 47 0.16 2.63 3.29
N SER A 48 -0.01 1.32 3.52
CA SER A 48 0.67 0.30 2.71
C SER A 48 0.07 0.19 1.30
N GLY A 49 -1.26 0.27 1.18
CA GLY A 49 -1.95 0.38 -0.10
C GLY A 49 -1.54 1.61 -0.91
N MET A 50 -1.32 2.75 -0.23
CA MET A 50 -0.81 3.97 -0.87
C MET A 50 0.57 3.74 -1.49
N ARG A 51 1.50 3.12 -0.74
CA ARG A 51 2.84 2.79 -1.26
C ARG A 51 2.77 1.86 -2.45
N MET A 52 1.86 0.87 -2.43
CA MET A 52 1.64 -0.01 -3.58
C MET A 52 1.13 0.72 -4.82
N LEU A 53 0.18 1.64 -4.64
CA LEU A 53 -0.34 2.44 -5.74
C LEU A 53 0.75 3.34 -6.33
N THR A 54 1.54 4.01 -5.49
CA THR A 54 2.68 4.83 -5.93
C THR A 54 3.74 3.99 -6.65
N TYR A 55 4.09 2.81 -6.12
CA TYR A 55 5.00 1.87 -6.77
C TYR A 55 4.48 1.46 -8.15
N PHE A 56 3.18 1.19 -8.28
CA PHE A 56 2.59 0.83 -9.56
C PHE A 56 2.69 1.98 -10.56
N ILE A 57 2.29 3.19 -10.18
CA ILE A 57 2.33 4.37 -11.07
C ILE A 57 3.77 4.66 -11.54
N ASN A 58 4.75 4.53 -10.66
CA ASN A 58 6.12 4.95 -10.95
C ASN A 58 7.01 3.85 -11.55
N ARG A 59 6.72 2.57 -11.27
CA ARG A 59 7.63 1.47 -11.63
C ARG A 59 6.95 0.29 -12.32
N ALA A 60 5.87 -0.26 -11.77
CA ALA A 60 5.26 -1.47 -12.34
C ALA A 60 4.33 -1.20 -13.53
N GLY A 61 3.75 -0.01 -13.61
CA GLY A 61 2.88 0.46 -14.69
C GLY A 61 3.67 1.10 -15.83
N ARG A 62 4.63 0.37 -16.41
CA ARG A 62 5.34 0.84 -17.61
C ARG A 62 4.35 0.94 -18.77
N GLY A 63 4.41 2.04 -19.53
CA GLY A 63 3.55 2.25 -20.71
C GLY A 63 2.09 2.63 -20.39
N LEU A 64 1.79 3.12 -19.19
CA LEU A 64 0.46 3.65 -18.87
C LEU A 64 0.13 4.84 -19.78
N SER A 65 -1.07 4.82 -20.39
CA SER A 65 -1.60 6.00 -21.07
C SER A 65 -1.81 7.15 -20.09
N ALA A 66 -1.80 8.38 -20.59
CA ALA A 66 -2.04 9.57 -19.77
C ALA A 66 -3.37 9.49 -19.00
N GLN A 67 -4.43 9.02 -19.66
CA GLN A 67 -5.73 8.80 -19.03
C GLN A 67 -5.67 7.77 -17.89
N ARG A 68 -4.95 6.65 -18.10
CA ARG A 68 -4.84 5.60 -17.07
C ARG A 68 -4.00 6.07 -15.88
N ARG A 69 -2.96 6.86 -16.12
CA ARG A 69 -2.16 7.52 -15.08
C ARG A 69 -3.04 8.49 -14.26
N ALA A 70 -3.80 9.37 -14.93
CA ALA A 70 -4.72 10.29 -14.26
C ALA A 70 -5.76 9.57 -13.40
N GLU A 71 -6.30 8.44 -13.87
CA GLU A 71 -7.24 7.63 -13.10
C GLU A 71 -6.59 6.99 -11.85
N LEU A 72 -5.31 6.59 -11.94
CA LEU A 72 -4.55 6.07 -10.79
C LEU A 72 -4.20 7.18 -9.79
N GLU A 73 -3.87 8.38 -10.26
CA GLU A 73 -3.65 9.56 -9.41
C GLU A 73 -4.94 10.00 -8.71
N LYS A 74 -6.09 9.92 -9.39
CA LYS A 74 -7.40 10.09 -8.77
C LYS A 74 -7.65 9.06 -7.68
N ALA A 75 -7.26 7.80 -7.91
CA ALA A 75 -7.33 6.76 -6.88
C ALA A 75 -6.45 7.10 -5.66
N GLN A 76 -5.28 7.69 -5.88
CA GLN A 76 -4.38 8.16 -4.84
C GLN A 76 -5.05 9.23 -3.97
N SER A 77 -5.69 10.22 -4.59
CA SER A 77 -6.44 11.26 -3.87
C SER A 77 -7.60 10.68 -3.05
N LEU A 78 -8.40 9.78 -3.65
CA LEU A 78 -9.52 9.13 -2.97
C LEU A 78 -9.06 8.26 -1.79
N LEU A 79 -7.96 7.53 -1.97
CA LEU A 79 -7.36 6.75 -0.90
C LEU A 79 -6.89 7.68 0.22
N SER A 80 -6.15 8.76 -0.10
CA SER A 80 -5.68 9.75 0.89
C SER A 80 -6.83 10.28 1.73
N LYS A 81 -7.91 10.74 1.08
CA LYS A 81 -9.14 11.23 1.74
C LYS A 81 -9.74 10.21 2.72
N ARG A 82 -9.70 8.91 2.38
CA ARG A 82 -10.15 7.82 3.27
C ARG A 82 -9.15 7.50 4.38
N THR A 83 -7.87 7.73 4.13
CA THR A 83 -6.81 7.41 5.08
C THR A 83 -6.62 8.46 6.14
N HIS A 84 -6.98 9.74 5.88
CA HIS A 84 -6.92 10.81 6.86
C HIS A 84 -7.88 10.49 8.01
N PRO A 85 -7.37 10.00 9.15
CA PRO A 85 -8.16 10.02 10.35
C PRO A 85 -8.18 11.50 10.78
N GLU A 86 -9.31 11.94 11.32
CA GLU A 86 -9.37 13.04 12.27
C GLU A 86 -8.06 13.04 13.10
N ARG A 87 -7.20 14.06 13.00
CA ARG A 87 -5.99 14.20 13.85
C ARG A 87 -6.37 14.48 15.32
N ARG A 88 -7.42 13.86 15.84
CA ARG A 88 -7.96 14.01 17.20
C ARG A 88 -8.36 12.64 17.77
N SER A 89 -7.39 11.85 18.21
CA SER A 89 -7.58 10.89 19.33
C SER A 89 -6.31 10.13 19.71
N GLY A 90 -5.12 10.64 19.37
CA GLY A 90 -3.89 10.23 20.03
C GLY A 90 -3.58 11.20 21.17
N LYS A 91 -4.35 11.19 22.27
CA LYS A 91 -3.84 11.74 23.53
C LYS A 91 -2.54 10.98 23.82
N ARG A 92 -1.39 11.65 23.69
CA ARG A 92 -0.15 11.18 24.27
C ARG A 92 -0.35 11.26 25.78
N THR A 93 -0.87 10.21 26.39
CA THR A 93 -0.70 10.01 27.83
C THR A 93 0.78 9.73 28.03
N LEU A 94 1.56 10.78 28.28
CA LEU A 94 2.89 10.65 28.85
C LEU A 94 2.69 10.23 30.30
N ALA A 95 2.91 8.95 30.58
CA ALA A 95 2.96 8.41 31.93
C ALA A 95 4.28 7.65 32.09
N ALA A 96 5.17 8.23 32.89
CA ALA A 96 6.27 7.68 33.70
C ALA A 96 7.35 8.75 33.81
#